data_AF-A0A2P6C9L7-F1
#
_entry.id   AF-A0A2P6C9L7-F1
#
_cell.length_a   1.000
_cell.length_b   1.000
_cell.length_c   1.000
_cell.angle_alpha   90.00
_cell.angle_beta   90.00
_cell.angle_gamma   90.00
#
_symmetry.space_group_name_H-M   'P 1'
#
loop_
_entity.id
_entity.type
_entity.pdbx_description
1 polymer ?
#
loop_
_entity_poly.entity_id
_entity_poly.type
_entity_poly.pdbx_seq_one_letter_code
_entity_poly.pdbx_strand_id
1 'polypeptide(L)'
;MEENKKVLYLMQNVCDKLDTLESNINTIRENKIDNKTFGEFIESQKQILMKQHKLNINQTSAFLSIIKIEESIKSLSNKPNIINQKKEYYLFGKDTPFTSKLLLSIITFILIAFSGFKYIPSYLNENSELKTERDEYKLFYEYFFLDAYSKNNKTSKNIASILNDIQQKDTVLLRYVHKLSKQYNTQLKKEALEKQLEDLEKGR
;
A
#
# COMPACT_ATOMS: atom_id res chain seq x y z
N MET A 1 -38.98 -112.67 43.25
CA MET A 1 -38.11 -111.84 44.13
C MET A 1 -37.01 -111.12 43.34
N GLU A 2 -36.59 -111.64 42.19
CA GLU A 2 -35.51 -111.07 41.36
C GLU A 2 -35.94 -109.83 40.54
N GLU A 3 -37.18 -109.77 40.07
CA GLU A 3 -37.71 -108.63 39.31
C GLU A 3 -37.80 -107.34 40.14
N ASN A 4 -38.20 -107.42 41.41
CA ASN A 4 -38.24 -106.26 42.30
C ASN A 4 -36.86 -105.64 42.53
N LYS A 5 -35.77 -106.43 42.54
CA LYS A 5 -34.41 -105.90 42.64
C LYS A 5 -33.98 -105.17 41.36
N LYS A 6 -34.37 -105.67 40.19
CA LYS A 6 -34.10 -104.98 38.91
C LYS A 6 -34.81 -103.64 38.82
N VAL A 7 -36.07 -103.57 39.29
CA VAL A 7 -36.83 -102.31 39.35
C VAL A 7 -36.17 -101.31 40.30
N LEU A 8 -35.73 -101.75 41.49
CA LEU A 8 -35.05 -100.88 42.45
C LEU A 8 -33.72 -100.32 41.91
N TYR A 9 -32.93 -101.16 41.23
CA TYR A 9 -31.67 -100.75 40.61
C TYR A 9 -31.88 -99.74 39.47
N LEU A 10 -32.97 -99.90 38.71
CA LEU A 10 -33.39 -98.94 37.69
C LEU A 10 -33.81 -97.61 38.31
N MET A 11 -34.61 -97.63 39.38
CA MET A 11 -35.03 -96.42 40.09
C MET A 11 -33.83 -95.66 40.65
N GLN A 12 -32.87 -96.37 41.23
CA GLN A 12 -31.66 -95.74 41.78
C GLN A 12 -30.80 -95.11 40.68
N ASN A 13 -30.57 -95.82 39.56
CA ASN A 13 -29.86 -95.25 38.41
C ASN A 13 -30.55 -94.02 37.80
N VAL A 14 -31.89 -94.00 37.81
CA VAL A 14 -32.65 -92.84 37.32
C VAL A 14 -32.50 -91.66 38.27
N CYS A 15 -32.56 -91.88 39.59
CA CYS A 15 -32.29 -90.84 40.58
C CYS A 15 -30.87 -90.30 40.46
N ASP A 16 -29.85 -91.17 40.42
CA ASP A 16 -28.45 -90.74 40.32
C ASP A 16 -28.20 -89.92 39.05
N LYS A 17 -28.84 -90.29 37.93
CA LYS A 17 -28.79 -89.53 36.67
C LYS A 17 -29.54 -88.20 36.73
N LEU A 18 -30.64 -88.13 37.48
CA LEU A 18 -31.38 -86.89 37.70
C LEU A 18 -30.57 -85.93 38.57
N ASP A 19 -29.94 -86.42 39.64
CA ASP A 19 -29.09 -85.61 40.52
C ASP A 19 -27.86 -85.06 39.78
N THR A 20 -27.23 -85.88 38.93
CA THR A 20 -26.14 -85.40 38.06
C THR A 20 -26.61 -84.39 37.02
N LEU A 21 -27.82 -84.57 36.47
CA LEU A 21 -28.40 -83.61 35.54
C LEU A 21 -28.68 -82.26 36.24
N GLU A 22 -29.23 -82.30 37.45
CA GLU A 22 -29.52 -81.11 38.26
C GLU A 22 -28.23 -80.36 38.60
N SER A 23 -27.18 -81.08 39.03
CA SER A 23 -25.88 -80.47 39.29
C SER A 23 -25.32 -79.78 38.04
N ASN A 24 -25.37 -80.43 36.88
CA ASN A 24 -24.87 -79.84 35.63
C ASN A 24 -25.68 -78.60 35.20
N ILE A 25 -26.99 -78.62 35.40
CA ILE A 25 -27.87 -77.48 35.11
C ILE A 25 -27.49 -76.28 36.01
N ASN A 26 -27.21 -76.52 37.28
CA ASN A 26 -26.82 -75.47 38.21
C ASN A 26 -25.45 -74.86 37.84
N THR A 27 -24.46 -75.66 37.45
CA THR A 27 -23.15 -75.15 36.99
C THR A 27 -23.26 -74.31 35.71
N ILE A 28 -24.13 -74.71 34.77
CA ILE A 28 -24.39 -73.92 33.54
C ILE A 28 -25.09 -72.60 33.88
N ARG A 29 -25.96 -72.59 34.91
CA ARG A 29 -26.64 -71.38 35.36
C ARG A 29 -25.68 -70.38 36.01
N GLU A 30 -24.71 -70.86 36.76
CA GLU A 30 -23.66 -70.02 37.37
C GLU A 30 -22.63 -69.52 36.35
N ASN A 31 -22.32 -70.28 35.30
CA ASN A 31 -21.42 -69.88 34.21
C ASN A 31 -22.06 -68.93 33.17
N LYS A 32 -23.17 -68.26 33.47
CA LYS A 32 -23.69 -67.19 32.61
C LYS A 32 -22.68 -66.05 32.56
N ILE A 33 -21.97 -65.95 31.44
CA ILE A 33 -21.07 -64.86 31.06
C ILE A 33 -21.69 -63.53 31.52
N ASP A 34 -20.98 -62.84 32.41
CA ASP A 34 -21.45 -61.60 33.01
C ASP A 34 -21.67 -60.56 31.90
N ASN A 35 -22.94 -60.21 31.65
CA ASN A 35 -23.36 -59.33 30.54
C ASN A 35 -22.64 -57.98 30.56
N LYS A 36 -22.15 -57.56 31.74
CA LYS A 36 -21.37 -56.33 31.91
C LYS A 36 -20.02 -56.41 31.19
N THR A 37 -19.29 -57.51 31.35
CA THR A 37 -17.98 -57.74 30.73
C THR A 37 -18.09 -57.82 29.21
N PHE A 38 -19.18 -58.39 28.69
CA PHE A 38 -19.46 -58.43 27.27
C PHE A 38 -19.79 -57.04 26.69
N GLY A 39 -20.57 -56.23 27.42
CA GLY A 39 -20.85 -54.85 27.05
C GLY A 39 -19.59 -53.98 26.95
N GLU A 40 -18.68 -54.11 27.92
CA GLU A 40 -17.39 -53.40 27.93
C GLU A 40 -16.49 -53.84 26.76
N PHE A 41 -16.51 -55.13 26.40
CA PHE A 41 -15.78 -55.64 25.23
C PHE A 41 -16.31 -55.06 23.91
N ILE A 42 -17.63 -55.00 23.72
CA ILE A 42 -18.24 -54.43 22.51
C ILE A 42 -17.92 -52.94 22.37
N GLU A 43 -17.97 -52.18 23.47
CA GLU A 43 -17.65 -50.75 23.44
C GLU A 43 -16.16 -50.51 23.14
N SER A 44 -15.26 -51.34 23.67
CA SER A 44 -13.83 -51.30 23.35
C SER A 44 -13.57 -51.56 21.86
N GLN A 45 -14.21 -52.58 21.28
CA GLN A 45 -14.07 -52.89 19.86
C GLN A 45 -14.61 -51.78 18.96
N LYS A 46 -15.73 -51.14 19.35
CA LYS A 46 -16.28 -49.99 18.64
C LYS A 46 -15.30 -48.80 18.63
N GLN A 47 -14.64 -48.52 19.75
CA GLN A 47 -13.63 -47.45 19.82
C GLN A 47 -12.41 -47.74 18.94
N ILE A 48 -11.96 -48.99 18.89
CA ILE A 48 -10.84 -49.41 18.00
C ILE A 48 -11.23 -49.18 16.54
N LEU A 49 -12.43 -49.61 16.14
CA LEU A 49 -12.92 -49.44 14.77
C LEU A 49 -13.02 -47.96 14.38
N MET A 50 -13.52 -47.10 15.27
CA MET A 50 -13.58 -45.64 15.03
C MET A 50 -12.19 -45.03 14.86
N LYS A 51 -11.21 -45.44 15.67
CA LYS A 51 -9.82 -44.96 15.55
C LYS A 51 -9.19 -45.40 14.23
N GLN A 52 -9.39 -46.65 13.82
CA GLN A 52 -8.91 -47.16 12.53
C GLN A 52 -9.52 -46.42 11.34
N HIS A 53 -10.83 -46.16 11.37
CA HIS A 53 -11.51 -45.40 10.33
C HIS A 53 -10.96 -43.97 10.21
N LYS A 54 -10.73 -43.30 11.34
CA LYS A 54 -10.13 -41.95 11.35
C LYS A 54 -8.71 -41.94 10.78
N LEU A 55 -7.90 -42.95 11.10
CA LEU A 55 -6.54 -43.08 10.54
C LEU A 55 -6.58 -43.28 9.02
N ASN A 56 -7.49 -44.10 8.52
CA ASN A 56 -7.64 -44.36 7.08
C ASN A 56 -8.06 -43.09 6.31
N ILE A 57 -9.01 -42.31 6.84
CA ILE A 57 -9.39 -41.01 6.26
C ILE A 57 -8.18 -40.08 6.19
N ASN A 58 -7.41 -39.96 7.28
CA ASN A 58 -6.25 -39.09 7.32
C ASN A 58 -5.19 -39.54 6.29
N GLN A 59 -4.92 -40.83 6.17
CA GLN A 59 -3.99 -41.37 5.18
C GLN A 59 -4.46 -41.08 3.74
N THR A 60 -5.75 -41.24 3.46
CA THR A 60 -6.34 -40.93 2.15
C THR A 60 -6.19 -39.43 1.81
N SER A 61 -6.44 -38.55 2.78
CA SER A 61 -6.27 -37.10 2.57
C SER A 61 -4.82 -36.70 2.29
N ALA A 62 -3.85 -37.33 2.98
CA ALA A 62 -2.43 -37.10 2.74
C ALA A 62 -2.01 -37.58 1.34
N PHE A 63 -2.47 -38.75 0.91
CA PHE A 63 -2.20 -39.28 -0.42
C PHE A 63 -2.75 -38.36 -1.54
N LEU A 64 -3.96 -37.84 -1.38
CA LEU A 64 -4.54 -36.87 -2.33
C LEU A 64 -3.74 -35.56 -2.41
N SER A 65 -3.17 -35.10 -1.28
CA SER A 65 -2.32 -33.91 -1.28
C SER A 65 -1.01 -34.14 -2.02
N ILE A 66 -0.42 -35.33 -1.92
CA ILE A 66 0.81 -35.71 -2.64
C ILE A 66 0.55 -35.73 -4.16
N ILE A 67 -0.57 -36.30 -4.60
CA ILE A 67 -0.95 -36.32 -6.03
C ILE A 67 -1.06 -34.91 -6.60
N LYS A 68 -1.71 -33.99 -5.87
CA LYS A 68 -1.85 -32.58 -6.30
C LYS A 68 -0.50 -31.87 -6.41
N ILE A 69 0.42 -32.17 -5.52
CA ILE A 69 1.79 -31.62 -5.56
C ILE A 69 2.55 -32.17 -6.78
N GLU A 70 2.44 -33.48 -7.05
CA GLU A 70 3.07 -34.10 -8.22
C GLU A 70 2.55 -33.49 -9.54
N GLU A 71 1.25 -33.26 -9.65
CA GLU A 71 0.63 -32.61 -10.81
C GLU A 71 1.12 -31.16 -10.99
N SER A 72 1.24 -30.42 -9.89
CA SER A 72 1.78 -29.06 -9.88
C SER A 72 3.25 -29.03 -10.33
N ILE A 73 4.07 -29.99 -9.89
CA ILE A 73 5.48 -30.11 -10.29
C ILE A 73 5.60 -30.47 -11.78
N LYS A 74 4.75 -31.37 -12.30
CA LYS A 74 4.70 -31.67 -13.74
C LYS A 74 4.37 -30.44 -14.58
N SER A 75 3.46 -29.59 -14.11
CA SER A 75 3.14 -28.34 -14.80
C SER A 75 4.31 -27.33 -14.85
N LEU A 76 5.15 -27.32 -13.81
CA LEU A 76 6.37 -26.49 -13.75
C LEU A 76 7.54 -27.05 -14.58
N SER A 77 7.54 -28.34 -14.90
CA SER A 77 8.62 -28.99 -15.68
C SER A 77 8.62 -28.59 -17.17
N ASN A 78 7.61 -27.86 -17.64
CA ASN A 78 7.62 -27.24 -18.96
C ASN A 78 8.58 -26.05 -18.97
N LYS A 79 9.82 -26.31 -19.37
CA LYS A 79 10.93 -25.35 -19.53
C LYS A 79 10.44 -24.02 -20.14
N PRO A 80 10.77 -22.84 -19.58
CA PRO A 80 10.40 -21.57 -20.20
C PRO A 80 11.11 -21.45 -21.55
N ASN A 81 10.32 -21.24 -22.61
CA ASN A 81 10.83 -21.03 -23.96
C ASN A 81 11.39 -19.61 -24.03
N ILE A 82 12.70 -19.44 -23.78
CA ILE A 82 13.36 -18.13 -23.89
C ILE A 82 13.53 -17.83 -25.37
N ILE A 83 12.52 -17.16 -25.96
CA ILE A 83 12.58 -16.68 -27.33
C ILE A 83 13.36 -15.36 -27.31
N ASN A 84 14.65 -15.39 -27.63
CA ASN A 84 15.44 -14.18 -27.89
C ASN A 84 14.97 -13.52 -29.21
N GLN A 85 13.90 -12.74 -29.14
CA GLN A 85 13.42 -11.93 -30.27
C GLN A 85 14.21 -10.62 -30.35
N LYS A 86 15.35 -10.61 -31.05
CA LYS A 86 15.97 -9.36 -31.48
C LYS A 86 15.10 -8.78 -32.62
N LYS A 87 14.15 -7.92 -32.28
CA LYS A 87 13.33 -7.21 -33.28
C LYS A 87 14.11 -6.02 -33.80
N GLU A 88 14.60 -6.10 -35.02
CA GLU A 88 15.12 -4.95 -35.75
C GLU A 88 13.94 -4.20 -36.36
N TYR A 89 13.75 -2.96 -35.91
CA TYR A 89 12.70 -2.08 -36.40
C TYR A 89 13.28 -1.15 -37.46
N TYR A 90 12.83 -1.30 -38.70
CA TYR A 90 13.09 -0.30 -39.73
C TYR A 90 12.28 0.98 -39.39
N LEU A 91 12.94 2.13 -39.43
CA LEU A 91 12.33 3.44 -39.12
C LEU A 91 11.66 4.09 -40.36
N PHE A 92 12.11 3.75 -41.56
CA PHE A 92 11.58 4.30 -42.82
C PHE A 92 11.35 3.19 -43.86
N GLY A 93 10.15 3.15 -44.47
CA GLY A 93 9.77 2.11 -45.44
C GLY A 93 8.30 1.64 -45.31
N LYS A 94 7.86 0.80 -46.24
CA LYS A 94 6.48 0.26 -46.29
C LYS A 94 6.11 -0.64 -45.10
N ASP A 95 7.11 -1.29 -44.50
CA ASP A 95 6.95 -2.26 -43.41
C ASP A 95 7.20 -1.62 -42.03
N THR A 96 7.19 -0.29 -41.96
CA THR A 96 7.40 0.43 -40.71
C THR A 96 6.10 0.49 -39.89
N PRO A 97 6.18 0.35 -38.56
CA PRO A 97 5.02 0.54 -37.69
C PRO A 97 4.57 2.02 -37.64
N PHE A 98 5.39 2.92 -38.19
CA PHE A 98 5.11 4.34 -38.32
C PHE A 98 4.18 4.58 -39.51
N THR A 99 2.88 4.44 -39.28
CA THR A 99 1.88 4.78 -40.30
C THR A 99 2.01 6.25 -40.71
N SER A 100 1.82 6.57 -42.00
CA SER A 100 1.92 7.95 -42.51
C SER A 100 1.02 8.95 -41.77
N LYS A 101 -0.06 8.47 -41.16
CA LYS A 101 -0.96 9.26 -40.30
C LYS A 101 -0.30 9.66 -38.97
N LEU A 102 0.49 8.78 -38.35
CA LEU A 102 1.26 9.10 -37.13
C LEU A 102 2.35 10.12 -37.42
N LEU A 103 3.06 9.97 -38.54
CA LEU A 103 4.06 10.95 -38.96
C LEU A 103 3.43 12.34 -39.16
N LEU A 104 2.29 12.39 -39.87
CA LEU A 104 1.54 13.62 -40.07
C LEU A 104 1.11 14.23 -38.72
N SER A 105 0.57 13.41 -37.80
CA SER A 105 0.18 13.86 -36.46
C SER A 105 1.34 14.48 -35.68
N ILE A 106 2.54 13.90 -35.76
CA ILE A 106 3.73 14.42 -35.08
C ILE A 106 4.16 15.76 -35.69
N ILE A 107 4.16 15.86 -37.02
CA ILE A 107 4.49 17.11 -37.71
C ILE A 107 3.47 18.20 -37.35
N THR A 108 2.18 17.88 -37.33
CA THR A 108 1.13 18.83 -36.93
C THR A 108 1.29 19.25 -35.47
N PHE A 109 1.62 18.33 -34.57
CA PHE A 109 1.88 18.65 -33.17
C PHE A 109 3.08 19.60 -33.00
N ILE A 110 4.16 19.36 -33.74
CA ILE A 110 5.35 20.24 -33.73
C ILE A 110 4.99 21.64 -34.24
N LEU A 111 4.18 21.76 -35.30
CA LEU A 111 3.72 23.05 -35.82
C LEU A 111 2.86 23.81 -34.81
N ILE A 112 1.92 23.14 -34.15
CA ILE A 112 1.07 23.73 -33.11
C ILE A 112 1.93 24.16 -31.91
N ALA A 113 2.85 23.31 -31.46
CA ALA A 113 3.75 23.61 -30.36
C ALA A 113 4.65 24.80 -30.68
N PHE A 114 5.20 24.89 -31.90
CA PHE A 114 6.03 26.00 -32.34
C PHE A 114 5.27 27.33 -32.33
N SER A 115 4.02 27.33 -32.80
CA SER A 115 3.14 28.49 -32.65
C SER A 115 2.87 28.80 -31.18
N GLY A 116 2.65 27.79 -30.34
CA GLY A 116 2.48 27.94 -28.89
C GLY A 116 3.66 28.63 -28.22
N PHE A 117 4.91 28.22 -28.52
CA PHE A 117 6.12 28.80 -27.95
C PHE A 117 6.42 30.22 -28.44
N LYS A 118 6.18 30.53 -29.73
CA LYS A 118 6.44 31.87 -30.28
C LYS A 118 5.46 32.93 -29.78
N TYR A 119 4.23 32.52 -29.48
CA TYR A 119 3.19 33.40 -28.97
C TYR A 119 2.89 33.16 -27.48
N ILE A 120 3.86 32.60 -26.72
CA ILE A 120 3.76 32.58 -25.26
C ILE A 120 3.57 34.03 -24.82
N PRO A 121 2.45 34.35 -24.15
CA PRO A 121 2.23 35.70 -23.72
C PRO A 121 3.29 36.14 -22.71
N SER A 122 3.82 37.35 -22.88
CA SER A 122 4.86 37.90 -21.98
C SER A 122 4.45 37.90 -20.51
N TYR A 123 3.14 37.90 -20.20
CA TYR A 123 2.64 37.82 -18.82
C TYR A 123 3.04 36.54 -18.09
N LEU A 124 3.33 35.44 -18.81
CA LEU A 124 3.84 34.22 -18.18
C LEU A 124 5.31 34.37 -17.75
N ASN A 125 6.04 35.28 -18.38
CA ASN A 125 7.44 35.60 -18.06
C ASN A 125 7.55 36.81 -17.10
N GLU A 126 6.62 37.76 -17.13
CA GLU A 126 6.52 38.90 -16.19
C GLU A 126 6.48 38.45 -14.72
N ASN A 127 5.89 37.28 -14.45
CA ASN A 127 5.91 36.68 -13.12
C ASN A 127 7.33 36.45 -12.59
N SER A 128 8.33 36.29 -13.46
CA SER A 128 9.73 36.12 -13.06
C SER A 128 10.39 37.45 -12.70
N GLU A 129 10.16 38.51 -13.48
CA GLU A 129 10.71 39.84 -13.22
C GLU A 129 10.10 40.47 -11.98
N LEU A 130 8.76 40.46 -11.86
CA LEU A 130 8.07 40.95 -10.67
C LEU A 130 8.45 40.19 -9.41
N LYS A 131 8.70 38.88 -9.53
CA LYS A 131 9.19 38.07 -8.41
C LYS A 131 10.60 38.46 -8.01
N THR A 132 11.47 38.70 -8.97
CA THR A 132 12.86 39.11 -8.74
C THR A 132 12.89 40.48 -8.06
N GLU A 133 12.18 41.46 -8.61
CA GLU A 133 12.06 42.81 -8.03
C GLU A 133 11.49 42.76 -6.60
N ARG A 134 10.44 41.96 -6.37
CA ARG A 134 9.88 41.75 -5.02
C ARG A 134 10.91 41.18 -4.06
N ASP A 135 11.66 40.16 -4.48
CA ASP A 135 12.63 39.48 -3.62
C ASP A 135 13.82 40.40 -3.29
N GLU A 136 14.24 41.25 -4.23
CA GLU A 136 15.25 42.29 -4.02
C GLU A 136 14.78 43.37 -3.03
N TYR A 137 13.57 43.91 -3.21
CA TYR A 137 13.02 44.88 -2.25
C TYR A 137 12.82 44.28 -0.86
N LYS A 138 12.43 43.02 -0.78
CA LYS A 138 12.30 42.30 0.48
C LYS A 138 13.66 42.21 1.19
N LEU A 139 14.71 41.82 0.47
CA LEU A 139 16.06 41.73 1.03
C LEU A 139 16.57 43.10 1.52
N PHE A 140 16.34 44.15 0.73
CA PHE A 140 16.68 45.52 1.13
C PHE A 140 15.96 45.95 2.41
N TYR A 141 14.65 45.72 2.48
CA TYR A 141 13.85 46.03 3.67
C TYR A 141 14.34 45.26 4.90
N GLU A 142 14.54 43.95 4.76
CA GLU A 142 15.00 43.08 5.85
C GLU A 142 16.36 43.54 6.39
N TYR A 143 17.31 43.86 5.51
CA TYR A 143 18.60 44.40 5.90
C TYR A 143 18.47 45.68 6.74
N PHE A 144 17.74 46.68 6.23
CA PHE A 144 17.57 47.95 6.93
C PHE A 144 16.83 47.80 8.26
N PHE A 145 15.79 46.96 8.29
CA PHE A 145 15.02 46.69 9.49
C PHE A 145 15.88 46.03 10.57
N LEU A 146 16.66 45.00 10.20
CA LEU A 146 17.52 44.27 11.12
C LEU A 146 18.71 45.12 11.60
N ASP A 147 19.34 45.89 10.71
CA ASP A 147 20.39 46.84 11.08
C ASP A 147 19.86 47.87 12.08
N ALA A 148 18.71 48.47 11.81
CA ALA A 148 18.04 49.40 12.71
C ALA A 148 17.69 48.77 14.06
N TYR A 149 17.17 47.54 14.05
CA TYR A 149 16.87 46.79 15.28
C TYR A 149 18.13 46.54 16.12
N SER A 150 19.24 46.17 15.47
CA SER A 150 20.52 45.89 16.14
C SER A 150 21.15 47.13 16.80
N LYS A 151 20.97 48.31 16.19
CA LYS A 151 21.56 49.58 16.67
C LYS A 151 20.66 50.27 17.69
N ASN A 152 19.35 50.32 17.47
CA ASN A 152 18.37 50.92 18.37
C ASN A 152 16.94 50.47 18.03
N ASN A 153 16.31 49.70 18.93
CA ASN A 153 14.96 49.16 18.76
C ASN A 153 13.84 50.23 18.62
N LYS A 154 14.14 51.52 18.78
CA LYS A 154 13.17 52.60 18.52
C LYS A 154 12.92 52.78 17.02
N THR A 155 13.96 52.64 16.20
CA THR A 155 13.86 52.87 14.74
C THR A 155 13.10 51.73 14.05
N SER A 156 13.35 50.48 14.44
CA SER A 156 12.60 49.30 13.96
C SER A 156 11.11 49.39 14.31
N LYS A 157 10.76 49.82 15.53
CA LYS A 157 9.36 50.04 15.93
C LYS A 157 8.67 51.12 15.11
N ASN A 158 9.37 52.22 14.79
CA ASN A 158 8.84 53.25 13.92
C ASN A 158 8.63 52.74 12.48
N ILE A 159 9.55 51.95 11.94
CA ILE A 159 9.41 51.35 10.60
C ILE A 159 8.16 50.44 10.54
N ALA A 160 7.95 49.61 11.56
CA ALA A 160 6.78 48.74 11.65
C ALA A 160 5.47 49.55 11.75
N SER A 161 5.45 50.64 12.52
CA SER A 161 4.29 51.55 12.60
C SER A 161 3.98 52.18 11.25
N ILE A 162 5.00 52.75 10.59
CA ILE A 162 4.86 53.37 9.26
C ILE A 162 4.34 52.35 8.23
N LEU A 163 4.83 51.11 8.28
CA LEU A 163 4.36 50.05 7.39
C LEU A 163 2.87 49.73 7.62
N ASN A 164 2.44 49.66 8.88
CA ASN A 164 1.03 49.46 9.23
C ASN A 164 0.16 50.64 8.74
N ASP A 165 0.63 51.87 8.89
CA ASP A 165 -0.10 53.06 8.42
C ASP A 165 -0.24 53.07 6.88
N ILE A 166 0.79 52.58 6.16
CA ILE A 166 0.72 52.38 4.70
C ILE A 166 -0.32 51.30 4.34
N GLN A 167 -0.33 50.16 5.06
CA GLN A 167 -1.29 49.07 4.83
C GLN A 167 -2.74 49.54 5.07
N GLN A 168 -2.95 50.40 6.06
CA GLN A 168 -4.23 51.03 6.35
C GLN A 168 -4.58 52.19 5.41
N LYS A 169 -3.72 52.48 4.42
CA LYS A 169 -3.88 53.56 3.44
C LYS A 169 -4.05 54.93 4.09
N ASP A 170 -3.28 55.22 5.15
CA ASP A 170 -3.31 56.53 5.79
C ASP A 170 -2.99 57.64 4.78
N THR A 171 -3.99 58.46 4.52
CA THR A 171 -3.93 59.55 3.54
C THR A 171 -2.95 60.66 3.92
N VAL A 172 -2.68 60.87 5.22
CA VAL A 172 -1.71 61.87 5.69
C VAL A 172 -0.29 61.43 5.37
N LEU A 173 0.03 60.18 5.70
CA LEU A 173 1.32 59.58 5.43
C LEU A 173 1.58 59.49 3.92
N LEU A 174 0.60 59.02 3.13
CA LEU A 174 0.73 58.93 1.67
C LEU A 174 0.99 60.30 1.03
N ARG A 175 0.29 61.35 1.50
CA ARG A 175 0.53 62.73 1.02
C ARG A 175 1.93 63.21 1.38
N TYR A 176 2.42 62.87 2.58
CA TYR A 176 3.77 63.19 3.01
C TYR A 176 4.83 62.50 2.15
N VAL A 177 4.67 61.20 1.89
CA VAL A 177 5.54 60.43 0.98
C VAL A 177 5.55 61.03 -0.42
N HIS A 178 4.39 61.39 -0.97
CA HIS A 178 4.30 62.02 -2.28
C HIS A 178 5.02 63.38 -2.32
N LYS A 179 4.91 64.18 -1.26
CA LYS A 179 5.65 65.45 -1.13
C LYS A 179 7.17 65.22 -1.12
N LEU A 180 7.66 64.26 -0.35
CA LEU A 180 9.08 63.89 -0.30
C LEU A 180 9.58 63.42 -1.67
N SER A 181 8.83 62.56 -2.34
CA SER A 181 9.16 62.10 -3.70
C SER A 181 9.30 63.26 -4.67
N LYS A 182 8.37 64.24 -4.62
CA LYS A 182 8.46 65.44 -5.45
C LYS A 182 9.73 66.24 -5.17
N GLN A 183 10.08 66.44 -3.90
CA GLN A 183 11.30 67.18 -3.51
C GLN A 183 12.56 66.50 -4.01
N TYR A 184 12.67 65.18 -3.81
CA TYR A 184 13.81 64.39 -4.29
C TYR A 184 13.95 64.45 -5.81
N ASN A 185 12.84 64.28 -6.55
CA ASN A 185 12.84 64.36 -8.00
C ASN A 185 13.22 65.76 -8.52
N THR A 186 12.80 66.82 -7.82
CA THR A 186 13.25 68.19 -8.14
C THR A 186 14.74 68.35 -7.93
N GLN A 187 15.29 67.80 -6.84
CA GLN A 187 16.72 67.84 -6.54
C GLN A 187 17.53 67.09 -7.60
N LEU A 188 17.13 65.87 -7.97
CA LEU A 188 17.78 65.10 -9.04
C LEU A 188 17.79 65.85 -10.37
N LYS A 189 16.69 66.53 -10.72
CA LYS A 189 16.63 67.35 -11.94
C LYS A 189 17.60 68.52 -11.87
N LYS A 190 17.73 69.16 -10.71
CA LYS A 190 18.67 70.26 -10.51
C LYS A 190 20.12 69.78 -10.68
N GLU A 191 20.48 68.66 -10.05
CA GLU A 191 21.82 68.07 -10.18
C GLU A 191 22.14 67.64 -11.61
N ALA A 192 21.16 67.09 -12.33
CA ALA A 192 21.32 66.74 -13.74
C ALA A 192 21.54 67.99 -14.63
N LEU A 193 20.80 69.07 -14.37
CA LEU A 193 20.97 70.34 -15.09
C LEU A 193 22.31 71.01 -14.76
N GLU A 194 22.75 70.96 -13.50
CA GLU A 194 24.07 71.47 -13.10
C GLU A 194 25.20 70.72 -13.81
N LYS A 195 25.13 69.39 -13.89
CA LYS A 195 26.10 68.59 -14.68
C LYS A 195 26.09 68.96 -16.16
N GLN A 196 24.90 69.11 -16.76
CA GLN A 196 24.80 69.51 -18.16
C GLN A 196 25.38 70.90 -18.42
N LEU A 197 25.21 71.85 -17.48
CA LEU A 197 25.83 73.17 -17.56
C LEU A 197 27.35 73.09 -17.46
N GLU A 198 27.88 72.28 -16.53
CA GLU A 198 29.33 72.08 -16.37
C GLU A 198 29.97 71.45 -17.61
N ASP A 199 29.30 70.49 -18.24
CA ASP A 199 29.76 69.87 -19.49
C ASP A 199 29.75 70.87 -20.67
N LEU A 200 28.77 71.77 -20.72
CA LEU A 200 28.69 72.82 -21.75
C LEU A 200 29.72 73.93 -21.54
N GLU A 201 30.06 74.27 -20.30
CA GLU A 201 31.10 75.25 -19.98
C GLU A 201 32.51 74.71 -20.24
N LYS A 202 32.77 73.43 -19.99
CA LYS A 202 34.06 72.78 -20.30
C LYS A 202 34.26 72.48 -21.79
N GLY A 203 33.18 72.44 -22.57
CA GLY A 203 33.21 72.23 -24.01
C GLY A 203 33.42 73.51 -24.84
N ARG A 204 33.57 74.68 -24.21
CA ARG A 204 33.95 75.96 -24.81
C ARG A 204 35.42 76.28 -24.56
#